data_AF-A0A7J9RLI7-F1
#
_entry.id   AF-A0A7J9RLI7-F1
#
_cell.length_a   1.000
_cell.length_b   1.000
_cell.length_c   1.000
_cell.angle_alpha   90.00
_cell.angle_beta   90.00
_cell.angle_gamma   90.00
#
_symmetry.space_group_name_H-M   'P 1'
#
loop_
_entity.id
_entity.type
_entity.pdbx_description
1 polymer ?
#
loop_
_entity_poly.entity_id
_entity_poly.type
_entity_poly.pdbx_seq_one_letter_code
_entity_poly.pdbx_strand_id
1 'polypeptide(L)'
;MSDAETRLHFRIGYLGDAFHGSQIQPDVRTVQGELIRAFQKLGWIPKNEDGHNLVLSSRTDAGVHVRLNGGTVRVASSLWDSISPRKFVRAVDDLLPDEIAFLDVREVNSEWNPRMAVHRIYRYRLEGIEFWKDPGEEFSQWLKLFEGTYDARNFARLEPGKNPIRTIKSCIPWIIDGRTVGFQIIGEAFLWNQVRRTAMALQLLTLGEITPDDVRNAIQNPDVEVDFGVAPPDWLILWGVEWEDSPIPETDESNCRFSRPPVPSREAERTMRKRWRQSARMEMKALLYTEWMHLGQLPVVYHHSN
;
A
#
# COMPACT_ATOMS: atom_id res chain seq x y z
N MET A 1 -23.06 33.85 5.23
CA MET A 1 -23.44 32.42 5.09
C MET A 1 -22.13 31.66 4.99
N SER A 2 -21.93 30.59 5.77
CA SER A 2 -20.75 29.74 5.59
C SER A 2 -20.79 29.16 4.19
N ASP A 3 -19.64 29.08 3.53
CA ASP A 3 -19.54 28.42 2.22
C ASP A 3 -20.00 26.96 2.34
N ALA A 4 -20.63 26.43 1.30
CA ALA A 4 -20.98 25.01 1.26
C ALA A 4 -19.70 24.17 1.20
N GLU A 5 -19.74 22.92 1.66
CA GLU A 5 -18.61 22.00 1.55
C GLU A 5 -18.82 20.98 0.44
N THR A 6 -17.79 20.78 -0.37
CA THR A 6 -17.69 19.72 -1.37
C THR A 6 -16.76 18.62 -0.85
N ARG A 7 -17.19 17.36 -0.96
CA ARG A 7 -16.33 16.20 -0.69
C ARG A 7 -15.58 15.79 -1.94
N LEU A 8 -14.27 15.74 -1.84
CA LEU A 8 -13.39 15.30 -2.91
C LEU A 8 -12.78 13.94 -2.56
N HIS A 9 -12.75 13.02 -3.51
CA HIS A 9 -11.91 11.82 -3.48
C HIS A 9 -10.61 12.13 -4.21
N PHE A 10 -9.48 11.82 -3.59
CA PHE A 10 -8.16 11.94 -4.17
C PHE A 10 -7.43 10.59 -4.14
N ARG A 11 -6.50 10.39 -5.09
CA ARG A 11 -5.56 9.26 -5.05
C ARG A 11 -4.14 9.75 -4.79
N ILE A 12 -3.40 8.94 -4.03
CA ILE A 12 -2.03 9.22 -3.62
C ILE A 12 -1.15 7.99 -3.73
N GLY A 13 0.14 8.23 -3.97
CA GLY A 13 1.22 7.28 -3.74
C GLY A 13 2.21 7.83 -2.72
N TYR A 14 2.98 6.96 -2.07
CA TYR A 14 4.10 7.41 -1.24
C TYR A 14 5.17 6.35 -0.95
N LEU A 15 6.37 6.82 -0.63
CA LEU A 15 7.47 6.00 -0.12
C LEU A 15 7.39 5.90 1.41
N GLY A 16 7.04 4.72 1.92
CA GLY A 16 6.76 4.54 3.35
C GLY A 16 7.96 4.68 4.28
N ASP A 17 9.19 4.53 3.78
CA ASP A 17 10.40 4.61 4.60
C ASP A 17 10.71 6.01 5.13
N ALA A 18 10.04 7.05 4.60
CA ALA A 18 10.10 8.41 5.10
C ALA A 18 9.06 8.72 6.20
N PHE A 19 8.19 7.77 6.56
CA PHE A 19 7.03 8.01 7.42
C PHE A 19 6.83 6.95 8.51
N HIS A 20 6.27 7.36 9.65
CA HIS A 20 5.85 6.49 10.76
C HIS A 20 4.45 5.90 10.54
N GLY A 21 4.13 5.59 9.28
CA GLY A 21 2.84 5.10 8.83
C GLY A 21 1.98 6.21 8.22
N SER A 22 0.81 5.81 7.72
CA SER A 22 -0.04 6.75 7.00
C SER A 22 -0.92 7.62 7.88
N GLN A 23 -1.34 7.13 9.04
CA GLN A 23 -2.22 7.87 9.95
C GLN A 23 -1.46 8.80 10.87
N ILE A 24 -2.07 9.94 11.22
CA ILE A 24 -1.55 10.87 12.23
C ILE A 24 -1.33 10.16 13.57
N GLN A 25 -0.15 10.42 14.13
CA GLN A 25 0.27 10.03 15.46
C GLN A 25 1.03 11.22 16.06
N PRO A 26 1.00 11.41 17.39
CA PRO A 26 1.75 12.48 18.04
C PRO A 26 3.24 12.42 17.73
N ASP A 27 3.86 13.59 17.53
CA ASP A 27 5.32 13.79 17.47
C ASP A 27 6.09 13.04 16.38
N VAL A 28 5.41 12.43 15.41
CA VAL A 28 6.04 11.71 14.30
C VAL A 28 5.51 12.16 12.94
N ARG A 29 6.37 12.09 11.92
CA ARG A 29 6.01 12.42 10.53
C ARG A 29 5.16 11.30 9.93
N THR A 30 3.98 11.64 9.40
CA THR A 30 3.02 10.70 8.80
C THR A 30 2.48 11.26 7.49
N VAL A 31 2.00 10.38 6.60
CA VAL A 31 1.48 10.79 5.28
C VAL A 31 0.25 11.69 5.44
N GLN A 32 -0.70 11.31 6.28
CA GLN A 32 -1.89 12.11 6.57
C GLN A 32 -1.52 13.48 7.16
N GLY A 33 -0.50 13.54 8.03
CA GLY A 33 -0.02 14.80 8.59
C GLY A 33 0.55 15.76 7.53
N GLU A 34 1.34 15.24 6.58
CA GLU A 34 1.88 16.05 5.47
C GLU A 34 0.78 16.56 4.53
N LEU A 35 -0.22 15.71 4.23
CA LEU A 35 -1.38 16.12 3.43
C LEU A 35 -2.15 17.25 4.14
N ILE A 36 -2.49 17.07 5.42
CA ILE A 36 -3.18 18.11 6.20
C ILE A 36 -2.37 19.41 6.21
N ARG A 37 -1.05 19.33 6.43
CA ARG A 37 -0.16 20.50 6.36
C ARG A 37 -0.25 21.22 5.01
N ALA A 38 -0.22 20.49 3.90
CA ALA A 38 -0.32 21.08 2.55
C ALA A 38 -1.67 21.79 2.37
N PHE A 39 -2.79 21.12 2.68
CA PHE A 39 -4.13 21.72 2.60
C PHE A 39 -4.31 22.94 3.51
N GLN A 40 -3.77 22.92 4.73
CA GLN A 40 -3.79 24.07 5.66
C GLN A 40 -2.93 25.24 5.16
N LYS A 41 -1.78 24.96 4.54
CA LYS A 41 -0.89 25.99 3.99
C LYS A 41 -1.51 26.70 2.78
N LEU A 42 -2.33 25.99 2.00
CA LEU A 42 -3.16 26.57 0.93
C LEU A 42 -4.38 27.34 1.46
N GLY A 43 -4.71 27.20 2.74
CA GLY A 43 -5.91 27.79 3.34
C GLY A 43 -7.20 27.07 2.93
N TRP A 44 -7.11 25.82 2.45
CA TRP A 44 -8.25 25.06 1.93
C TRP A 44 -8.97 24.25 3.02
N ILE A 45 -8.31 24.01 4.15
CA ILE A 45 -8.93 23.45 5.36
C ILE A 45 -8.51 24.25 6.60
N PRO A 46 -9.35 24.30 7.66
CA PRO A 46 -9.02 25.00 8.90
C PRO A 46 -7.80 24.43 9.63
N LYS A 47 -7.08 25.28 10.36
CA LYS A 47 -5.95 24.87 11.21
C LYS A 47 -6.36 24.13 12.49
N ASN A 48 -7.57 24.39 12.97
CA ASN A 48 -8.03 23.99 14.31
C ASN A 48 -9.01 22.82 14.29
N GLU A 49 -9.25 22.19 13.14
CA GLU A 49 -10.10 21.00 13.06
C GLU A 49 -9.24 19.75 13.07
N ASP A 50 -9.44 18.93 14.10
CA ASP A 50 -8.72 17.69 14.37
C ASP A 50 -8.98 16.65 13.27
N GLY A 51 -8.22 16.68 12.17
CA GLY A 51 -8.04 15.53 11.25
C GLY A 51 -9.27 14.95 10.53
N HIS A 52 -10.50 15.40 10.84
CA HIS A 52 -11.76 14.84 10.34
C HIS A 52 -12.09 15.30 8.91
N ASN A 53 -11.41 16.32 8.42
CA ASN A 53 -11.58 16.80 7.05
C ASN A 53 -10.88 15.93 6.05
N LEU A 54 -9.83 15.18 6.44
CA LEU A 54 -9.06 14.35 5.53
C LEU A 54 -8.95 12.91 6.06
N VAL A 55 -9.52 11.96 5.31
CA VAL A 55 -9.58 10.54 5.69
C VAL A 55 -8.96 9.67 4.61
N LEU A 56 -7.92 8.92 4.94
CA LEU A 56 -7.35 7.89 4.06
C LEU A 56 -8.16 6.59 4.09
N SER A 57 -8.15 5.88 2.97
CA SER A 57 -8.78 4.57 2.79
C SER A 57 -8.03 3.47 3.55
N SER A 58 -6.81 3.16 3.10
CA SER A 58 -5.99 2.12 3.69
C SER A 58 -4.97 2.73 4.65
N ARG A 59 -4.97 2.21 5.88
CA ARG A 59 -3.93 2.50 6.88
C ARG A 59 -2.73 1.61 6.59
N THR A 60 -1.54 2.16 6.67
CA THR A 60 -0.29 1.43 6.43
C THR A 60 0.67 1.65 7.60
N ASP A 61 1.48 0.62 7.87
CA ASP A 61 2.52 0.67 8.90
C ASP A 61 3.66 1.60 8.47
N ALA A 62 4.47 2.02 9.45
CA ALA A 62 5.75 2.66 9.17
C ALA A 62 6.60 1.82 8.21
N GLY A 63 7.18 2.46 7.19
CA GLY A 63 8.00 1.79 6.19
C GLY A 63 7.26 1.17 5.00
N VAL A 64 5.92 1.05 5.04
CA VAL A 64 5.17 0.41 3.94
C VAL A 64 4.97 1.37 2.77
N HIS A 65 5.44 0.97 1.60
CA HIS A 65 5.29 1.75 0.38
C HIS A 65 3.89 1.65 -0.22
N VAL A 66 3.51 2.63 -1.04
CA VAL A 66 2.18 2.70 -1.65
C VAL A 66 2.27 3.18 -3.08
N ARG A 67 1.84 2.35 -4.02
CA ARG A 67 1.64 2.75 -5.41
C ARG A 67 0.39 3.62 -5.52
N LEU A 68 -0.75 3.11 -5.06
CA LEU A 68 -2.04 3.77 -5.19
C LEU A 68 -2.92 3.49 -3.98
N ASN A 69 -3.17 4.52 -3.20
CA ASN A 69 -4.18 4.58 -2.15
C ASN A 69 -5.08 5.78 -2.46
N GLY A 70 -6.10 6.01 -1.65
CA GLY A 70 -6.96 7.17 -1.79
C GLY A 70 -7.50 7.64 -0.47
N GLY A 71 -8.18 8.78 -0.51
CA GLY A 71 -8.79 9.39 0.64
C GLY A 71 -9.80 10.45 0.26
N THR A 72 -10.50 10.97 1.25
CA THR A 72 -11.40 12.11 1.04
C THR A 72 -10.87 13.34 1.72
N VAL A 73 -11.13 14.50 1.12
CA VAL A 73 -11.00 15.81 1.76
C VAL A 73 -12.29 16.60 1.60
N ARG A 74 -12.71 17.35 2.62
CA ARG A 74 -13.78 18.36 2.48
C ARG A 74 -13.17 19.74 2.30
N VAL A 75 -13.66 20.48 1.31
CA VAL A 75 -13.22 21.84 0.99
C VAL A 75 -14.43 22.72 0.68
N ALA A 76 -14.22 24.04 0.71
CA ALA A 76 -15.19 25.03 0.24
C ALA A 76 -15.65 24.74 -1.21
N SER A 77 -16.95 24.75 -1.48
CA SER A 77 -17.50 24.55 -2.83
C SER A 77 -17.04 25.68 -3.77
N SER A 78 -17.01 26.93 -3.30
CA SER A 78 -16.52 28.04 -4.10
C SER A 78 -15.05 27.89 -4.51
N LEU A 79 -14.23 27.24 -3.67
CA LEU A 79 -12.85 26.91 -4.02
C LEU A 79 -12.81 25.88 -5.15
N TRP A 80 -13.54 24.78 -5.01
CA TRP A 80 -13.56 23.71 -6.01
C TRP A 80 -14.03 24.22 -7.38
N ASP A 81 -15.10 25.02 -7.41
CA ASP A 81 -15.63 25.59 -8.65
C ASP A 81 -14.67 26.58 -9.33
N SER A 82 -13.73 27.17 -8.56
CA SER A 82 -12.77 28.16 -9.06
C SER A 82 -11.47 27.56 -9.64
N ILE A 83 -11.20 26.27 -9.41
CA ILE A 83 -9.94 25.62 -9.76
C ILE A 83 -10.17 24.32 -10.52
N SER A 84 -9.47 24.13 -11.64
CA SER A 84 -9.56 22.85 -12.36
C SER A 84 -8.88 21.72 -11.56
N PRO A 85 -9.32 20.46 -11.70
CA PRO A 85 -8.69 19.32 -11.01
C PRO A 85 -7.17 19.25 -11.23
N ARG A 86 -6.71 19.58 -12.44
CA ARG A 86 -5.29 19.64 -12.78
C ARG A 86 -4.53 20.71 -11.98
N LYS A 87 -5.10 21.89 -11.81
CA LYS A 87 -4.49 22.96 -10.99
C LYS A 87 -4.55 22.61 -9.51
N PHE A 88 -5.63 21.95 -9.07
CA PHE A 88 -5.77 21.47 -7.69
C PHE A 88 -4.67 20.49 -7.33
N VAL A 89 -4.46 19.46 -8.16
CA VAL A 89 -3.40 18.47 -7.96
C VAL A 89 -2.04 19.14 -7.83
N ARG A 90 -1.67 20.01 -8.78
CA ARG A 90 -0.38 20.72 -8.76
C ARG A 90 -0.17 21.55 -7.50
N ALA A 91 -1.18 22.31 -7.08
CA ALA A 91 -1.07 23.17 -5.91
C ALA A 91 -0.85 22.37 -4.61
N VAL A 92 -1.45 21.18 -4.48
CA VAL A 92 -1.20 20.28 -3.34
C VAL A 92 0.17 19.63 -3.45
N ASP A 93 0.49 19.07 -4.62
CA ASP A 93 1.74 18.34 -4.88
C ASP A 93 2.98 19.22 -4.69
N ASP A 94 2.93 20.50 -5.11
CA ASP A 94 4.00 21.49 -4.94
C ASP A 94 4.36 21.78 -3.46
N LEU A 95 3.50 21.38 -2.51
CA LEU A 95 3.71 21.55 -1.06
C LEU A 95 4.00 20.24 -0.33
N LEU A 96 3.89 19.11 -1.05
CA LEU A 96 4.23 17.80 -0.55
C LEU A 96 5.73 17.53 -0.73
N PRO A 97 6.31 16.67 0.11
CA PRO A 97 7.66 16.18 -0.11
C PRO A 97 7.69 15.22 -1.31
N ASP A 98 8.86 15.08 -1.95
CA ASP A 98 9.06 14.18 -3.10
C ASP A 98 8.65 12.71 -2.83
N GLU A 99 8.60 12.31 -1.56
CA GLU A 99 8.16 10.96 -1.16
C GLU A 99 6.65 10.73 -1.24
N ILE A 100 5.83 11.75 -1.52
CA ILE A 100 4.37 11.64 -1.68
C ILE A 100 4.00 12.19 -3.05
N ALA A 101 3.27 11.41 -3.83
CA ALA A 101 2.67 11.86 -5.08
C ALA A 101 1.15 12.04 -4.90
N PHE A 102 0.64 13.24 -5.14
CA PHE A 102 -0.79 13.51 -5.23
C PHE A 102 -1.23 13.35 -6.70
N LEU A 103 -1.96 12.26 -7.00
CA LEU A 103 -2.08 11.76 -8.37
C LEU A 103 -3.29 12.34 -9.09
N ASP A 104 -4.43 12.38 -8.42
CA ASP A 104 -5.65 12.99 -8.96
C ASP A 104 -6.65 13.38 -7.87
N VAL A 105 -7.71 14.07 -8.30
CA VAL A 105 -8.82 14.47 -7.45
C VAL A 105 -10.11 14.58 -8.26
N ARG A 106 -11.22 14.18 -7.67
CA ARG A 106 -12.58 14.38 -8.22
C ARG A 106 -13.59 14.64 -7.12
N GLU A 107 -14.67 15.30 -7.47
CA GLU A 107 -15.84 15.41 -6.61
C GLU A 107 -16.56 14.07 -6.46
N VAL A 108 -17.07 13.82 -5.26
CA VAL A 108 -17.86 12.64 -4.91
C VAL A 108 -19.06 13.04 -4.06
N ASN A 109 -20.05 12.14 -4.00
CA ASN A 109 -21.20 12.31 -3.12
C ASN A 109 -20.77 12.50 -1.65
N SER A 110 -21.53 13.25 -0.86
CA SER A 110 -21.25 13.53 0.56
C SER A 110 -21.10 12.26 1.40
N GLU A 111 -21.76 11.16 1.02
CA GLU A 111 -21.74 9.87 1.70
C GLU A 111 -20.65 8.92 1.20
N TRP A 112 -19.87 9.32 0.18
CA TRP A 112 -18.80 8.47 -0.35
C TRP A 112 -17.71 8.24 0.70
N ASN A 113 -17.43 6.96 0.99
CA ASN A 113 -16.53 6.57 2.06
C ASN A 113 -15.27 5.87 1.51
N PRO A 114 -14.07 6.45 1.68
CA PRO A 114 -12.84 5.88 1.15
C PRO A 114 -12.54 4.48 1.71
N ARG A 115 -13.06 4.13 2.90
CA ARG A 115 -12.81 2.83 3.52
C ARG A 115 -13.65 1.70 2.91
N MET A 116 -14.77 2.03 2.25
CA MET A 116 -15.65 1.07 1.56
C MET A 116 -15.09 0.70 0.19
N ALA A 117 -13.90 0.11 0.18
CA ALA A 117 -13.27 -0.42 -1.02
C ALA A 117 -13.79 -1.84 -1.34
N VAL A 118 -13.89 -2.17 -2.63
CA VAL A 118 -14.24 -3.50 -3.15
C VAL A 118 -13.14 -4.51 -2.80
N HIS A 119 -11.89 -4.12 -2.98
CA HIS A 119 -10.73 -4.90 -2.57
C HIS A 119 -9.46 -4.04 -2.54
N ARG A 120 -8.40 -4.63 -1.98
CA ARG A 120 -7.05 -4.08 -1.90
C ARG A 120 -6.07 -5.09 -2.46
N ILE A 121 -5.08 -4.61 -3.20
CA ILE A 121 -4.00 -5.41 -3.75
C ILE A 121 -2.72 -5.04 -3.03
N TYR A 122 -2.04 -6.03 -2.46
CA TYR A 122 -0.70 -5.87 -1.92
C TYR A 122 0.30 -6.72 -2.69
N ARG A 123 1.52 -6.22 -2.81
CA ARG A 123 2.67 -6.96 -3.31
C ARG A 123 3.78 -6.95 -2.28
N TYR A 124 4.43 -8.09 -2.09
CA TYR A 124 5.54 -8.21 -1.16
C TYR A 124 6.75 -8.82 -1.87
N ARG A 125 7.90 -8.15 -1.85
CA ARG A 125 9.16 -8.67 -2.42
C ARG A 125 9.91 -9.55 -1.42
N LEU A 126 9.68 -10.86 -1.50
CA LEU A 126 10.22 -11.82 -0.53
C LEU A 126 11.75 -11.96 -0.60
N GLU A 127 12.35 -11.75 -1.78
CA GLU A 127 13.81 -11.83 -1.94
C GLU A 127 14.59 -10.85 -1.03
N GLY A 128 13.93 -9.77 -0.61
CA GLY A 128 14.49 -8.78 0.30
C GLY A 128 14.61 -9.26 1.75
N ILE A 129 13.86 -10.29 2.14
CA ILE A 129 13.94 -10.91 3.47
C ILE A 129 15.30 -11.60 3.62
N GLU A 130 15.90 -11.47 4.81
CA GLU A 130 17.14 -12.19 5.12
C GLU A 130 16.89 -13.69 5.12
N PHE A 131 17.80 -14.45 4.50
CA PHE A 131 17.69 -15.91 4.39
C PHE A 131 16.50 -16.44 3.58
N TRP A 132 15.77 -15.60 2.84
CA TRP A 132 14.79 -16.08 1.85
C TRP A 132 15.44 -17.08 0.89
N LYS A 133 14.77 -18.22 0.68
CA LYS A 133 15.10 -19.26 -0.30
C LYS A 133 13.92 -19.43 -1.23
N ASP A 134 14.16 -19.48 -2.54
CA ASP A 134 13.12 -19.70 -3.53
C ASP A 134 12.55 -21.14 -3.38
N PRO A 135 11.26 -21.31 -3.08
CA PRO A 135 10.65 -22.63 -2.94
C PRO A 135 10.27 -23.28 -4.28
N GLY A 136 10.49 -22.60 -5.41
CA GLY A 136 10.24 -23.17 -6.74
C GLY A 136 8.77 -23.50 -6.97
N GLU A 137 8.49 -24.71 -7.46
CA GLU A 137 7.14 -25.13 -7.87
C GLU A 137 6.14 -25.22 -6.71
N GLU A 138 6.60 -25.47 -5.48
CA GLU A 138 5.74 -25.58 -4.29
C GLU A 138 5.10 -24.24 -3.90
N PHE A 139 5.70 -23.12 -4.33
CA PHE A 139 5.31 -21.79 -3.87
C PHE A 139 3.83 -21.49 -4.12
N SER A 140 3.35 -21.81 -5.32
CA SER A 140 1.95 -21.59 -5.71
C SER A 140 0.97 -22.37 -4.84
N GLN A 141 1.36 -23.54 -4.33
CA GLN A 141 0.51 -24.33 -3.45
C GLN A 141 0.47 -23.72 -2.04
N TRP A 142 1.58 -23.19 -1.55
CA TRP A 142 1.63 -22.51 -0.25
C TRP A 142 0.81 -21.22 -0.25
N LEU A 143 0.85 -20.44 -1.34
CA LEU A 143 0.04 -19.21 -1.44
C LEU A 143 -1.46 -19.48 -1.41
N LYS A 144 -1.91 -20.58 -2.04
CA LYS A 144 -3.32 -21.00 -2.03
C LYS A 144 -3.86 -21.32 -0.63
N LEU A 145 -3.00 -21.62 0.35
CA LEU A 145 -3.43 -21.83 1.73
C LEU A 145 -4.09 -20.58 2.34
N PHE A 146 -3.75 -19.39 1.83
CA PHE A 146 -4.26 -18.12 2.34
C PHE A 146 -5.54 -17.64 1.66
N GLU A 147 -6.04 -18.35 0.63
CA GLU A 147 -7.25 -17.96 -0.12
C GLU A 147 -8.53 -18.41 0.60
N GLY A 148 -9.60 -17.62 0.43
CA GLY A 148 -10.92 -17.89 1.04
C GLY A 148 -11.27 -16.94 2.19
N THR A 149 -12.36 -17.27 2.88
CA THR A 149 -12.89 -16.50 4.01
C THR A 149 -12.65 -17.25 5.31
N TYR A 150 -11.88 -16.66 6.23
CA TYR A 150 -11.49 -17.28 7.49
C TYR A 150 -11.17 -16.23 8.57
N ASP A 151 -11.02 -16.70 9.80
CA ASP A 151 -10.53 -15.89 10.92
C ASP A 151 -9.01 -15.71 10.80
N ALA A 152 -8.58 -14.49 10.45
CA ALA A 152 -7.18 -14.21 10.16
C ALA A 152 -6.36 -13.80 11.40
N ARG A 153 -6.85 -14.03 12.63
CA ARG A 153 -6.19 -13.52 13.85
C ARG A 153 -4.77 -14.04 14.07
N ASN A 154 -4.50 -15.31 13.76
CA ASN A 154 -3.14 -15.89 13.86
C ASN A 154 -2.16 -15.31 12.84
N PHE A 155 -2.68 -14.64 11.81
CA PHE A 155 -1.88 -13.92 10.83
C PHE A 155 -1.95 -12.42 11.05
N ALA A 156 -2.44 -11.90 12.18
CA ALA A 156 -2.61 -10.48 12.37
C ALA A 156 -2.31 -10.03 13.81
N ARG A 157 -2.18 -8.72 14.00
CA ARG A 157 -2.38 -8.12 15.32
C ARG A 157 -3.82 -7.66 15.41
N LEU A 158 -4.62 -8.32 16.25
CA LEU A 158 -6.03 -7.97 16.40
C LEU A 158 -6.17 -6.70 17.26
N GLU A 159 -6.79 -5.68 16.68
CA GLU A 159 -7.21 -4.50 17.44
C GLU A 159 -8.47 -4.82 18.26
N PRO A 160 -8.64 -4.27 19.47
CA PRO A 160 -9.83 -4.50 20.29
C PRO A 160 -11.14 -4.21 19.54
N GLY A 161 -12.10 -5.13 19.62
CA GLY A 161 -13.43 -4.98 19.01
C GLY A 161 -13.47 -5.13 17.49
N LYS A 162 -12.36 -5.47 16.81
CA LYS A 162 -12.38 -5.77 15.38
C LYS A 162 -12.82 -7.20 15.12
N ASN A 163 -13.77 -7.36 14.20
CA ASN A 163 -14.06 -8.68 13.61
C ASN A 163 -12.80 -9.17 12.87
N PRO A 164 -12.27 -10.38 13.17
CA PRO A 164 -11.07 -10.92 12.54
C PRO A 164 -11.34 -11.65 11.21
N ILE A 165 -12.60 -11.88 10.83
CA ILE A 165 -12.95 -12.57 9.59
C ILE A 165 -12.52 -11.75 8.38
N ARG A 166 -11.74 -12.34 7.48
CA ARG A 166 -11.25 -11.72 6.25
C ARG A 166 -11.42 -12.64 5.07
N THR A 167 -11.66 -12.04 3.90
CA THR A 167 -11.77 -12.73 2.61
C THR A 167 -10.57 -12.37 1.74
N ILE A 168 -9.74 -13.36 1.44
CA ILE A 168 -8.67 -13.29 0.46
C ILE A 168 -9.18 -13.89 -0.84
N LYS A 169 -9.27 -13.06 -1.88
CA LYS A 169 -9.76 -13.45 -3.20
C LYS A 169 -8.73 -14.24 -4.00
N SER A 170 -7.46 -13.88 -3.86
CA SER A 170 -6.36 -14.47 -4.62
C SER A 170 -5.02 -14.21 -3.92
N CYS A 171 -4.13 -15.20 -3.95
CA CYS A 171 -2.74 -15.07 -3.54
C CYS A 171 -1.84 -15.81 -4.54
N ILE A 172 -1.06 -15.08 -5.32
CA ILE A 172 -0.31 -15.63 -6.46
C ILE A 172 1.14 -15.18 -6.47
N PRO A 173 2.06 -15.93 -7.12
CA PRO A 173 3.43 -15.48 -7.29
C PRO A 173 3.48 -14.14 -8.02
N TRP A 174 4.27 -13.21 -7.48
CA TRP A 174 4.63 -11.99 -8.19
C TRP A 174 5.85 -12.31 -9.06
N ILE A 175 5.65 -12.33 -10.38
CA ILE A 175 6.64 -12.76 -11.37
C ILE A 175 7.14 -11.55 -12.15
N ILE A 176 8.46 -11.37 -12.21
CA ILE A 176 9.14 -10.39 -13.05
C ILE A 176 10.15 -11.13 -13.92
N ASP A 177 10.07 -10.97 -15.24
CA ASP A 177 10.93 -11.65 -16.22
C ASP A 177 10.98 -13.18 -16.04
N GLY A 178 9.82 -13.81 -15.79
CA GLY A 178 9.70 -15.25 -15.55
C GLY A 178 10.26 -15.74 -14.21
N ARG A 179 10.72 -14.84 -13.34
CA ARG A 179 11.23 -15.16 -12.00
C ARG A 179 10.26 -14.70 -10.93
N THR A 180 10.00 -15.57 -9.96
CA THR A 180 9.24 -15.22 -8.75
C THR A 180 10.06 -14.28 -7.85
N VAL A 181 9.61 -13.05 -7.67
CA VAL A 181 10.24 -12.06 -6.77
C VAL A 181 9.55 -11.99 -5.41
N GLY A 182 8.34 -12.52 -5.32
CA GLY A 182 7.54 -12.54 -4.10
C GLY A 182 6.10 -12.93 -4.40
N PHE A 183 5.13 -12.29 -3.76
CA PHE A 183 3.71 -12.59 -3.97
C PHE A 183 2.85 -11.35 -4.12
N GLN A 184 1.71 -11.52 -4.80
CA GLN A 184 0.59 -10.58 -4.81
C GLN A 184 -0.58 -11.20 -4.06
N ILE A 185 -1.21 -10.44 -3.17
CA ILE A 185 -2.40 -10.86 -2.44
C ILE A 185 -3.53 -9.84 -2.65
N ILE A 186 -4.72 -10.35 -2.95
CA ILE A 186 -5.94 -9.57 -3.18
C ILE A 186 -6.95 -9.97 -2.11
N GLY A 187 -7.46 -8.99 -1.37
CA GLY A 187 -8.45 -9.23 -0.33
C GLY A 187 -9.40 -8.06 -0.17
N GLU A 188 -10.60 -8.32 0.35
CA GLU A 188 -11.63 -7.29 0.57
C GLU A 188 -11.15 -6.27 1.62
N ALA A 189 -10.57 -6.78 2.70
CA ALA A 189 -9.91 -6.01 3.74
C ALA A 189 -8.76 -6.82 4.32
N PHE A 190 -7.88 -6.16 5.05
CA PHE A 190 -6.78 -6.79 5.78
C PHE A 190 -6.77 -6.30 7.22
N LEU A 191 -6.40 -7.17 8.15
CA LEU A 191 -6.09 -6.80 9.53
C LEU A 191 -4.70 -6.17 9.63
N TRP A 192 -4.43 -5.54 10.78
CA TRP A 192 -3.11 -4.97 11.05
C TRP A 192 -2.02 -6.05 11.02
N ASN A 193 -0.91 -5.75 10.34
CA ASN A 193 0.21 -6.67 10.04
C ASN A 193 -0.12 -7.90 9.18
N GLN A 194 -1.34 -8.05 8.65
CA GLN A 194 -1.77 -9.32 8.05
C GLN A 194 -0.85 -9.82 6.94
N VAL A 195 -0.61 -8.97 5.94
CA VAL A 195 0.23 -9.32 4.78
C VAL A 195 1.68 -9.60 5.19
N ARG A 196 2.20 -8.88 6.20
CA ARG A 196 3.59 -9.04 6.69
C ARG A 196 3.76 -10.32 7.49
N ARG A 197 2.72 -10.76 8.20
CA ARG A 197 2.69 -12.05 8.91
C ARG A 197 2.52 -13.21 7.93
N THR A 198 1.72 -13.05 6.87
CA THR A 198 1.69 -13.99 5.72
C THR A 198 3.09 -14.14 5.10
N ALA A 199 3.78 -13.02 4.84
CA ALA A 199 5.14 -13.05 4.32
C ALA A 199 6.12 -13.78 5.25
N MET A 200 5.96 -13.63 6.57
CA MET A 200 6.80 -14.33 7.55
C MET A 200 6.50 -15.83 7.60
N ALA A 201 5.23 -16.24 7.58
CA ALA A 201 4.87 -17.66 7.49
C ALA A 201 5.48 -18.31 6.24
N LEU A 202 5.44 -17.64 5.09
CA LEU A 202 6.11 -18.10 3.86
C LEU A 202 7.63 -18.22 4.05
N GLN A 203 8.28 -17.26 4.72
CA GLN A 203 9.70 -17.35 5.04
C GLN A 203 10.01 -18.58 5.91
N LEU A 204 9.22 -18.83 6.96
CA LEU A 204 9.41 -19.98 7.85
C LEU A 204 9.24 -21.32 7.12
N LEU A 205 8.31 -21.41 6.17
CA LEU A 205 8.18 -22.57 5.27
C LEU A 205 9.46 -22.79 4.46
N THR A 206 10.05 -21.73 3.88
CA THR A 206 11.31 -21.85 3.12
C THR A 206 12.51 -22.26 3.98
N LEU A 207 12.45 -22.01 5.29
CA LEU A 207 13.47 -22.41 6.26
C LEU A 207 13.24 -23.83 6.80
N GLY A 208 12.06 -24.40 6.58
CA GLY A 208 11.64 -25.68 7.17
C GLY A 208 11.35 -25.60 8.67
N GLU A 209 11.12 -24.39 9.20
CA GLU A 209 10.78 -24.17 10.61
C GLU A 209 9.31 -24.45 10.91
N ILE A 210 8.46 -24.34 9.90
CA ILE A 210 7.05 -24.76 9.93
C ILE A 210 6.73 -25.56 8.67
N THR A 211 5.60 -26.26 8.71
CA THR A 211 5.04 -27.05 7.61
C THR A 211 3.78 -26.40 7.04
N PRO A 212 3.34 -26.78 5.82
CA PRO A 212 2.05 -26.35 5.30
C PRO A 212 0.86 -26.70 6.21
N ASP A 213 0.95 -27.78 6.99
CA ASP A 213 -0.09 -28.17 7.95
C ASP A 213 -0.15 -27.23 9.15
N ASP A 214 0.97 -26.65 9.60
CA ASP A 214 0.96 -25.63 10.65
C ASP A 214 0.20 -24.38 10.20
N VAL A 215 0.36 -23.98 8.94
CA VAL A 215 -0.39 -22.85 8.34
C VAL A 215 -1.88 -23.20 8.25
N ARG A 216 -2.24 -24.41 7.80
CA ARG A 216 -3.65 -24.86 7.75
C ARG A 216 -4.27 -24.89 9.15
N ASN A 217 -3.55 -25.41 10.13
CA ASN A 217 -4.01 -25.49 11.51
C ASN A 217 -4.23 -24.09 12.10
N ALA A 218 -3.36 -23.12 11.81
CA ALA A 218 -3.52 -21.74 12.26
C ALA A 218 -4.76 -21.05 11.67
N ILE A 219 -5.22 -21.47 10.48
CA ILE A 219 -6.46 -20.99 9.83
C ILE A 219 -7.69 -21.73 10.38
N GLN A 220 -7.60 -23.05 10.52
CA GLN A 220 -8.73 -23.91 10.93
C GLN A 220 -9.03 -23.85 12.42
N ASN A 221 -8.02 -23.56 13.25
CA ASN A 221 -8.13 -23.49 14.71
C ASN A 221 -7.70 -22.09 15.19
N PRO A 222 -8.45 -21.02 14.85
CA PRO A 222 -8.01 -19.64 15.11
C PRO A 222 -7.89 -19.30 16.59
N ASP A 223 -8.53 -20.05 17.48
CA ASP A 223 -8.44 -19.85 18.94
C ASP A 223 -7.15 -20.43 19.54
N VAL A 224 -6.43 -21.28 18.81
CA VAL A 224 -5.08 -21.72 19.21
C VAL A 224 -4.10 -20.67 18.70
N GLU A 225 -3.52 -19.91 19.63
CA GLU A 225 -2.62 -18.80 19.30
C GLU A 225 -1.34 -19.30 18.64
N VAL A 226 -1.02 -18.73 17.47
CA VAL A 226 0.22 -18.97 16.74
C VAL A 226 0.82 -17.61 16.35
N ASP A 227 2.10 -17.41 16.65
CA ASP A 227 2.85 -16.23 16.22
C ASP A 227 3.95 -16.62 15.24
N PHE A 228 3.73 -16.36 13.96
CA PHE A 228 4.76 -16.52 12.93
C PHE A 228 5.81 -15.40 12.96
N GLY A 229 5.60 -14.32 13.71
CA GLY A 229 6.40 -13.10 13.63
C GLY A 229 5.97 -12.18 12.49
N VAL A 230 6.65 -11.05 12.33
CA VAL A 230 6.25 -9.98 11.39
C VAL A 230 7.41 -9.63 10.46
N ALA A 231 7.19 -9.75 9.14
CA ALA A 231 8.21 -9.43 8.16
C ALA A 231 8.48 -7.91 8.04
N PRO A 232 9.66 -7.50 7.56
CA PRO A 232 10.00 -6.08 7.40
C PRO A 232 8.99 -5.32 6.50
N PRO A 233 8.68 -4.05 6.80
CA PRO A 233 7.65 -3.29 6.07
C PRO A 233 8.12 -2.75 4.72
N ASP A 234 9.41 -2.55 4.54
CA ASP A 234 10.05 -1.92 3.37
C ASP A 234 9.98 -2.76 2.08
N TRP A 235 9.53 -4.02 2.18
CA TRP A 235 9.29 -4.89 1.04
C TRP A 235 7.81 -4.99 0.64
N LEU A 236 6.92 -4.37 1.42
CA LEU A 236 5.48 -4.36 1.18
C LEU A 236 5.08 -3.10 0.42
N ILE A 237 4.30 -3.30 -0.65
CA ILE A 237 3.63 -2.23 -1.39
C ILE A 237 2.12 -2.46 -1.29
N LEU A 238 1.36 -1.45 -0.85
CA LEU A 238 -0.05 -1.34 -1.23
C LEU A 238 -0.10 -0.96 -2.70
N TRP A 239 -0.41 -1.94 -3.54
CA TRP A 239 -0.39 -1.79 -5.00
C TRP A 239 -1.58 -0.99 -5.51
N GLY A 240 -2.75 -1.20 -4.90
CA GLY A 240 -3.96 -0.50 -5.29
C GLY A 240 -5.11 -0.73 -4.33
N VAL A 241 -6.05 0.22 -4.35
CA VAL A 241 -7.35 0.12 -3.71
C VAL A 241 -8.39 0.30 -4.79
N GLU A 242 -9.35 -0.61 -4.85
CA GLU A 242 -10.44 -0.55 -5.82
C GLU A 242 -11.75 -0.12 -5.17
N TRP A 243 -12.44 0.82 -5.81
CA TRP A 243 -13.82 1.18 -5.49
C TRP A 243 -14.69 0.97 -6.73
N GLU A 244 -15.99 0.79 -6.53
CA GLU A 244 -16.96 0.55 -7.61
C GLU A 244 -16.92 1.65 -8.68
N ASP A 245 -16.73 2.91 -8.27
CA ASP A 245 -16.66 4.08 -9.13
C ASP A 245 -15.21 4.61 -9.33
N SER A 246 -14.21 3.82 -8.95
CA SER A 246 -12.79 4.16 -9.11
C SER A 246 -11.94 2.89 -9.19
N PRO A 247 -11.87 2.23 -10.37
CA PRO A 247 -11.06 1.04 -10.56
C PRO A 247 -9.56 1.32 -10.43
N ILE A 248 -8.78 0.28 -10.14
CA ILE A 248 -7.32 0.36 -10.15
C ILE A 248 -6.87 0.47 -11.62
N PRO A 249 -6.11 1.52 -12.00
CA PRO A 249 -5.59 1.63 -13.36
C PRO A 249 -4.62 0.49 -13.68
N GLU A 250 -4.68 0.01 -14.92
CA GLU A 250 -3.73 -0.96 -15.46
C GLU A 250 -2.28 -0.46 -15.33
N THR A 251 -1.34 -1.41 -15.28
CA THR A 251 0.09 -1.13 -15.19
C THR A 251 0.81 -1.74 -16.38
N ASP A 252 1.68 -0.95 -17.02
CA ASP A 252 2.66 -1.50 -17.97
C ASP A 252 3.92 -1.93 -17.21
N GLU A 253 3.99 -3.22 -16.89
CA GLU A 253 5.14 -3.80 -16.19
C GLU A 253 6.27 -4.24 -17.14
N SER A 254 6.18 -3.96 -18.45
CA SER A 254 7.16 -4.43 -19.44
C SER A 254 8.59 -3.96 -19.17
N ASN A 255 8.73 -2.79 -18.51
CA ASN A 255 10.01 -2.17 -18.14
C ASN A 255 10.41 -2.40 -16.68
N CYS A 256 9.59 -3.11 -15.88
CA CYS A 256 9.94 -3.42 -14.50
C CYS A 256 11.09 -4.43 -14.49
N ARG A 257 12.26 -4.01 -13.99
CA ARG A 257 13.44 -4.87 -13.85
C ARG A 257 13.91 -4.84 -12.41
N PHE A 258 13.98 -6.02 -11.80
CA PHE A 258 14.56 -6.22 -10.48
C PHE A 258 15.83 -7.04 -10.57
N SER A 259 16.91 -6.58 -9.93
CA SER A 259 18.14 -7.37 -9.87
C SER A 259 17.93 -8.65 -9.06
N ARG A 260 18.63 -9.71 -9.45
CA ARG A 260 18.63 -10.99 -8.72
C ARG A 260 19.49 -10.89 -7.46
N PRO A 261 19.07 -11.52 -6.34
CA PRO A 261 19.92 -11.62 -5.17
C PRO A 261 21.21 -12.39 -5.49
N PRO A 262 22.35 -12.04 -4.87
CA PRO A 262 23.57 -12.84 -4.95
C PRO A 262 23.30 -14.28 -4.52
N VAL A 263 23.78 -15.24 -5.32
CA VAL A 263 23.67 -16.67 -5.01
C VAL A 263 24.49 -16.95 -3.74
N PRO A 264 23.94 -17.61 -2.71
CA PRO A 264 24.72 -18.01 -1.55
C PRO A 264 25.85 -18.97 -1.97
N SER A 265 27.09 -18.54 -1.81
CA SER A 265 28.29 -19.34 -2.08
C SER A 265 29.39 -19.00 -1.07
N ARG A 266 30.50 -19.74 -1.06
CA ARG A 266 31.66 -19.40 -0.22
C ARG A 266 32.23 -18.03 -0.57
N GLU A 267 32.04 -17.60 -1.81
CA GLU A 267 32.49 -16.33 -2.38
C GLU A 267 31.47 -15.20 -2.18
N ALA A 268 30.19 -15.53 -1.98
CA ALA A 268 29.15 -14.55 -1.70
C ALA A 268 29.21 -14.10 -0.23
N GLU A 269 30.08 -13.13 0.03
CA GLU A 269 30.19 -12.54 1.36
C GLU A 269 28.85 -11.96 1.83
N ARG A 270 28.59 -12.05 3.15
CA ARG A 270 27.45 -11.41 3.82
C ARG A 270 27.29 -9.92 3.43
N THR A 271 28.40 -9.25 3.15
CA THR A 271 28.48 -7.85 2.70
C THR A 271 27.81 -7.64 1.34
N MET A 272 27.90 -8.60 0.40
CA MET A 272 27.28 -8.53 -0.92
C MET A 272 25.76 -8.51 -0.82
N ARG A 273 25.16 -9.44 -0.05
CA ARG A 273 23.69 -9.47 0.13
C ARG A 273 23.17 -8.22 0.85
N LYS A 274 23.94 -7.67 1.78
CA LYS A 274 23.61 -6.38 2.42
C LYS A 274 23.55 -5.25 1.39
N ARG A 275 24.56 -5.12 0.52
CA ARG A 275 24.62 -4.10 -0.54
C ARG A 275 23.52 -4.30 -1.58
N TRP A 276 23.29 -5.54 -2.02
CA TRP A 276 22.21 -5.87 -2.93
C TRP A 276 20.85 -5.46 -2.36
N ARG A 277 20.55 -5.73 -1.08
CA ARG A 277 19.30 -5.28 -0.46
C ARG A 277 19.13 -3.76 -0.47
N GLN A 278 20.21 -2.99 -0.36
CA GLN A 278 20.12 -1.53 -0.51
C GLN A 278 19.75 -1.15 -1.94
N SER A 279 20.37 -1.78 -2.95
CA SER A 279 19.98 -1.61 -4.36
C SER A 279 18.52 -2.01 -4.60
N ALA A 280 18.08 -3.16 -4.05
CA ALA A 280 16.72 -3.65 -4.19
C ALA A 280 15.67 -2.72 -3.58
N ARG A 281 15.98 -2.01 -2.48
CA ARG A 281 15.12 -0.94 -1.96
C ARG A 281 15.01 0.22 -2.94
N MET A 282 16.11 0.62 -3.57
CA MET A 282 16.09 1.68 -4.58
C MET A 282 15.28 1.26 -5.83
N GLU A 283 15.34 -0.01 -6.22
CA GLU A 283 14.51 -0.57 -7.29
C GLU A 283 13.00 -0.49 -6.97
N MET A 284 12.61 -0.80 -5.72
CA MET A 284 11.22 -0.64 -5.27
C MET A 284 10.74 0.81 -5.37
N LYS A 285 11.60 1.76 -4.99
CA LYS A 285 11.31 3.20 -5.13
C LYS A 285 11.24 3.64 -6.60
N ALA A 286 12.16 3.17 -7.43
CA ALA A 286 12.19 3.48 -8.86
C ALA A 286 10.93 2.95 -9.59
N LEU A 287 10.46 1.76 -9.22
CA LEU A 287 9.18 1.23 -9.68
C LEU A 287 8.05 2.21 -9.34
N LEU A 288 7.95 2.65 -8.09
CA LEU A 288 6.88 3.55 -7.64
C LEU A 288 6.91 4.92 -8.32
N TYR A 289 8.10 5.53 -8.50
CA TYR A 289 8.19 6.78 -9.26
C TYR A 289 7.79 6.59 -10.73
N THR A 290 8.15 5.47 -11.34
CA THR A 290 7.69 5.14 -12.71
C THR A 290 6.17 5.01 -12.76
N GLU A 291 5.58 4.31 -11.79
CA GLU A 291 4.13 4.21 -11.67
C GLU A 291 3.47 5.58 -11.52
N TRP A 292 3.98 6.46 -10.65
CA TRP A 292 3.41 7.78 -10.43
C TRP A 292 3.57 8.71 -11.63
N MET A 293 4.66 8.57 -12.40
CA MET A 293 4.84 9.28 -13.67
C MET A 293 3.71 8.95 -14.66
N HIS A 294 3.24 7.71 -14.70
CA HIS A 294 2.14 7.29 -15.57
C HIS A 294 0.77 7.60 -14.97
N LEU A 295 0.56 7.31 -13.68
CA LEU A 295 -0.70 7.53 -12.98
C LEU A 295 -1.03 9.03 -12.82
N GLY A 296 -0.02 9.87 -12.62
CA GLY A 296 -0.14 11.31 -12.44
C GLY A 296 -0.29 12.09 -13.76
N GLN A 297 -0.55 11.42 -14.89
CA GLN A 297 -0.82 12.11 -16.15
C GLN A 297 -2.16 12.85 -16.10
N LEU A 298 -2.10 14.15 -15.80
CA LEU A 298 -3.27 15.01 -15.73
C LEU A 298 -3.76 15.38 -17.15
N PRO A 299 -5.04 15.11 -17.49
CA PRO A 299 -5.56 15.40 -18.82
C PRO A 299 -5.47 16.91 -19.15
N VAL A 300 -5.13 17.22 -20.40
CA VAL A 300 -5.11 18.60 -20.90
C VAL A 300 -6.53 18.97 -21.33
N VAL A 301 -7.18 19.84 -20.54
CA VAL A 301 -8.43 20.48 -20.98
C VAL A 301 -8.05 21.62 -21.93
N TYR A 302 -8.29 21.44 -23.23
CA TYR A 302 -8.19 22.53 -24.20
C TYR A 302 -9.45 23.38 -24.09
N HIS A 303 -9.30 24.65 -23.70
CA HIS A 303 -10.39 25.61 -23.84
C HIS A 303 -10.49 25.97 -25.32
N HIS A 304 -11.54 25.51 -25.99
CA HIS A 304 -11.95 26.09 -27.26
C HIS A 304 -12.50 27.48 -26.95
N SER A 305 -11.73 28.51 -27.30
CA SER A 305 -12.24 29.89 -27.34
C SER A 305 -13.29 29.96 -28.45
N ASN A 306 -14.56 30.04 -28.04
CA ASN A 306 -15.66 30.46 -28.92
C ASN A 306 -15.56 31.96 -29.22
#